data_AF-A0A6P7GYG1-F1
#
_entry.id   AF-A0A6P7GYG1-F1
#
_cell.length_a   1.000
_cell.length_b   1.000
_cell.length_c   1.000
_cell.angle_alpha   90.00
_cell.angle_beta   90.00
_cell.angle_gamma   90.00
#
_symmetry.space_group_name_H-M   'P 1'
#
loop_
_entity.id
_entity.type
_entity.pdbx_description
1 polymer ?
#
loop_
_entity_poly.entity_id
_entity_poly.type
_entity_poly.pdbx_seq_one_letter_code
_entity_poly.pdbx_strand_id
1 'polypeptide(L)'
;MAEKHVIKLSSIISFFKGEEKLISRGENAVESGHVTKVGCDGKLRILRGLVHASMRDRQYKVEIYFNSEWNIESAKCSCPRGQFQCHHMAALAIFGRYNVSATDKECAWTAKKPLKEKVSKIRDIYTTKAHRSTERDANEAEINAFRRFLAIFEGAVGFTWLLSEEVSEDEIILLAIEDIIFCKDYISCSNKTQYLEGKLKVKKEIVLKVACSTIGQNKNEKWLIYKKNRLSASNFGIVLSACKRNKYSPSLFKRLAGSYYLEHIKAIQWGREHEVEGITALERALNVKVVSTGL
;
A
#
# COMPACT_ATOMS: atom_id res chain seq x y z
N MET A 1 -10.50 20.96 10.28
CA MET A 1 -9.62 20.58 9.15
C MET A 1 -8.40 21.49 9.22
N ALA A 2 -7.20 20.95 9.45
CA ALA A 2 -6.00 21.78 9.55
C ALA A 2 -5.66 22.39 8.18
N GLU A 3 -5.43 23.70 8.12
CA GLU A 3 -5.01 24.41 6.90
C GLU A 3 -3.67 23.82 6.44
N LYS A 4 -3.69 23.05 5.34
CA LYS A 4 -2.51 22.33 4.80
C LYS A 4 -1.44 23.27 4.24
N HIS A 5 -1.79 24.52 3.95
CA HIS A 5 -0.94 25.50 3.27
C HIS A 5 -0.82 26.78 4.08
N VAL A 6 0.41 27.27 4.27
CA VAL A 6 0.69 28.53 4.99
C VAL A 6 0.22 29.73 4.18
N ILE A 7 0.39 29.70 2.85
CA ILE A 7 -0.06 30.74 1.93
C ILE A 7 -1.44 30.35 1.38
N LYS A 8 -2.44 31.19 1.62
CA LYS A 8 -3.82 30.96 1.16
C LYS A 8 -3.95 31.24 -0.34
N LEU A 9 -4.69 30.39 -1.04
CA LEU A 9 -4.97 30.60 -2.46
C LEU A 9 -5.81 31.87 -2.69
N SER A 10 -6.76 32.15 -1.78
CA SER A 10 -7.59 33.37 -1.80
C SER A 10 -6.75 34.65 -1.72
N SER A 11 -5.65 34.63 -0.96
CA SER A 11 -4.71 35.74 -0.85
C SER A 11 -3.98 35.99 -2.18
N ILE A 12 -3.53 34.93 -2.86
CA ILE A 12 -2.88 35.03 -4.18
C ILE A 12 -3.86 35.64 -5.19
N ILE A 13 -5.08 35.11 -5.26
CA ILE A 13 -6.11 35.60 -6.21
C ILE A 13 -6.48 37.06 -5.91
N SER A 14 -6.64 37.40 -4.63
CA SER A 14 -6.95 38.78 -4.23
C SER A 14 -5.83 39.75 -4.58
N PHE A 15 -4.57 39.33 -4.45
CA PHE A 15 -3.43 40.17 -4.81
C PHE A 15 -3.43 40.45 -6.31
N PHE A 16 -3.64 39.45 -7.17
CA PHE A 16 -3.66 39.60 -8.64
C PHE A 16 -5.03 39.97 -9.22
N LYS A 17 -5.94 40.51 -8.41
CA LYS A 17 -7.29 40.90 -8.86
C LYS A 17 -7.20 41.95 -9.98
N GLY A 18 -7.77 41.63 -11.14
CA GLY A 18 -7.70 42.48 -12.35
C GLY A 18 -6.60 42.07 -13.35
N GLU A 19 -5.69 41.18 -12.98
CA GLU A 19 -4.58 40.69 -13.81
C GLU A 19 -4.47 39.15 -13.74
N GLU A 20 -5.62 38.46 -13.77
CA GLU A 20 -5.73 37.00 -13.59
C GLU A 20 -4.89 36.20 -14.58
N LYS A 21 -4.65 36.73 -15.78
CA LYS A 21 -3.76 36.13 -16.80
C LYS A 21 -2.33 35.93 -16.29
N LEU A 22 -1.88 36.71 -15.31
CA LEU A 22 -0.57 36.55 -14.67
C LEU A 22 -0.50 35.33 -13.77
N ILE A 23 -1.62 34.90 -13.18
CA ILE A 23 -1.72 33.69 -12.36
C ILE A 23 -1.48 32.48 -13.26
N SER A 24 -2.22 32.36 -14.36
CA SER A 24 -2.05 31.24 -15.30
C SER A 24 -0.65 31.18 -15.91
N ARG A 25 -0.05 32.34 -16.22
CA ARG A 25 1.35 32.41 -16.67
C ARG A 25 2.34 32.03 -15.56
N GLY A 26 2.01 32.34 -14.31
CA GLY A 26 2.78 31.94 -13.14
C GLY A 26 2.73 30.43 -12.92
N GLU A 27 1.55 29.80 -13.07
CA GLU A 27 1.37 28.34 -13.03
C GLU A 27 2.23 27.66 -14.09
N ASN A 28 2.15 28.11 -15.35
CA ASN A 28 2.99 27.58 -16.43
C ASN A 28 4.48 27.68 -16.13
N ALA A 29 4.92 28.79 -15.49
CA ALA A 29 6.32 28.96 -15.10
C ALA A 29 6.73 28.00 -13.96
N VAL A 30 5.82 27.67 -13.05
CA VAL A 30 6.06 26.65 -12.01
C VAL A 30 6.16 25.26 -12.63
N GLU A 31 5.23 24.90 -13.52
CA GLU A 31 5.23 23.61 -14.22
C GLU A 31 6.46 23.42 -15.11
N SER A 32 6.94 24.50 -15.74
CA SER A 32 8.14 24.51 -16.56
C SER A 32 9.45 24.53 -15.74
N GLY A 33 9.38 24.47 -14.41
CA GLY A 33 10.56 24.44 -13.54
C GLY A 33 11.34 25.76 -13.51
N HIS A 34 10.72 26.90 -13.83
CA HIS A 34 11.41 28.19 -13.89
C HIS A 34 11.71 28.79 -12.51
N VAL A 35 11.17 28.23 -11.42
CA VAL A 35 11.50 28.65 -10.05
C VAL A 35 12.70 27.83 -9.55
N THR A 36 13.87 28.46 -9.44
CA THR A 36 15.14 27.74 -9.19
C THR A 36 15.58 27.74 -7.73
N LYS A 37 15.26 28.82 -7.00
CA LYS A 37 15.56 28.94 -5.57
C LYS A 37 14.39 29.57 -4.85
N VAL A 38 14.08 29.05 -3.67
CA VAL A 38 13.07 29.60 -2.77
C VAL A 38 13.59 29.56 -1.35
N GLY A 39 13.39 30.65 -0.60
CA GLY A 39 13.65 30.74 0.82
C GLY A 39 12.55 31.53 1.49
N CYS A 40 12.01 31.01 2.59
CA CYS A 40 10.97 31.66 3.37
C CYS A 40 11.52 32.03 4.75
N ASP A 41 11.44 33.30 5.12
CA ASP A 41 11.75 33.77 6.47
C ASP A 41 10.44 33.97 7.24
N GLY A 42 10.16 33.07 8.19
CA GLY A 42 8.94 33.12 8.99
C GLY A 42 8.89 34.26 10.01
N LYS A 43 10.04 34.83 10.42
CA LYS A 43 10.12 35.95 11.37
C LYS A 43 9.85 37.28 10.66
N LEU A 44 10.49 37.46 9.51
CA LEU A 44 10.31 38.67 8.69
C LEU A 44 9.06 38.59 7.80
N ARG A 45 8.45 37.41 7.68
CA ARG A 45 7.30 37.12 6.80
C ARG A 45 7.57 37.50 5.35
N ILE A 46 8.72 37.02 4.85
CA ILE A 46 9.18 37.29 3.49
C ILE A 46 9.45 35.97 2.78
N LEU A 47 8.91 35.82 1.58
CA LEU A 47 9.27 34.75 0.65
C LEU A 47 10.17 35.34 -0.44
N ARG A 48 11.38 34.80 -0.56
CA ARG A 48 12.38 35.20 -1.57
C ARG A 48 12.60 34.05 -2.54
N GLY A 49 12.79 34.37 -3.81
CA GLY A 49 13.15 33.37 -4.79
C GLY A 49 13.76 33.92 -6.06
N LEU A 50 14.29 33.00 -6.87
CA LEU A 50 14.80 33.26 -8.21
C LEU A 50 13.89 32.59 -9.22
N VAL A 51 13.42 33.37 -10.19
CA VAL A 51 12.52 32.89 -11.25
C VAL A 51 13.11 33.25 -12.62
N HIS A 52 13.19 32.27 -13.52
CA HIS A 52 13.64 32.49 -14.90
C HIS A 52 12.65 33.32 -15.71
N ALA A 53 13.20 34.10 -16.63
CA ALA A 53 12.43 34.71 -17.70
C ALA A 53 11.98 33.63 -18.70
N SER A 54 10.74 33.73 -19.19
CA SER A 54 10.12 32.71 -20.07
C SER A 54 10.91 32.31 -21.33
N MET A 55 11.83 33.15 -21.82
CA MET A 55 12.54 32.96 -23.10
C MET A 55 14.05 33.20 -23.02
N ARG A 56 14.60 33.44 -21.82
CA ARG A 56 16.01 33.81 -21.63
C ARG A 56 16.55 33.15 -20.37
N ASP A 57 17.83 32.82 -20.36
CA ASP A 57 18.53 32.28 -19.17
C ASP A 57 18.72 33.33 -18.04
N ARG A 58 18.01 34.46 -18.13
CA ARG A 58 18.04 35.53 -17.15
C ARG A 58 17.11 35.18 -15.99
N GLN A 59 17.63 35.26 -14.77
CA GLN A 59 16.86 35.08 -13.55
C GLN A 59 16.49 36.44 -12.93
N TYR A 60 15.28 36.53 -12.40
CA TYR A 60 14.80 37.67 -11.64
C TYR A 60 14.68 37.32 -10.16
N LYS A 61 15.13 38.23 -9.31
CA LYS A 61 14.92 38.18 -7.86
C LYS A 61 13.50 38.62 -7.57
N VAL A 62 12.76 37.79 -6.84
CA VAL A 62 11.39 38.06 -6.43
C VAL A 62 11.32 37.98 -4.92
N GLU A 63 10.69 38.99 -4.32
CA GLU A 63 10.43 39.07 -2.88
C GLU A 63 8.93 39.34 -2.67
N ILE A 64 8.30 38.56 -1.80
CA ILE A 64 6.88 38.69 -1.45
C ILE A 64 6.80 38.88 0.06
N TYR A 65 6.11 39.93 0.48
CA TYR A 65 5.92 40.31 1.87
C TYR A 65 4.50 39.96 2.31
N PHE A 66 4.38 39.34 3.48
CA PHE A 66 3.10 38.92 4.03
C PHE A 66 2.74 39.63 5.33
N ASN A 67 1.44 39.84 5.53
CA ASN A 67 0.89 40.37 6.77
C ASN A 67 0.84 39.30 7.88
N SER A 68 0.26 39.65 9.05
CA SER A 68 0.11 38.73 10.19
C SER A 68 -0.71 37.47 9.94
N GLU A 69 -1.55 37.48 8.92
CA GLU A 69 -2.41 36.37 8.53
C GLU A 69 -1.88 35.59 7.32
N TRP A 70 -0.62 35.84 6.91
CA TRP A 70 -0.01 35.27 5.70
C TRP A 70 -0.72 35.66 4.39
N ASN A 71 -1.40 36.81 4.38
CA ASN A 71 -1.91 37.43 3.17
C ASN A 71 -0.83 38.29 2.51
N ILE A 72 -0.78 38.33 1.17
CA ILE A 72 0.24 39.09 0.43
C ILE A 72 -0.06 40.59 0.59
N GLU A 73 0.88 41.31 1.20
CA GLU A 73 0.79 42.76 1.39
C GLU A 73 1.44 43.50 0.22
N SER A 74 2.63 43.05 -0.19
CA SER A 74 3.34 43.60 -1.34
C SER A 74 4.29 42.59 -1.96
N ALA A 75 4.68 42.82 -3.21
CA ALA A 75 5.68 42.02 -3.91
C ALA A 75 6.59 42.90 -4.74
N LYS A 76 7.87 42.53 -4.81
CA LYS A 76 8.90 43.21 -5.62
C LYS A 76 9.60 42.20 -6.50
N CYS A 77 9.79 42.56 -7.76
CA CYS A 77 10.55 41.74 -8.70
C CYS A 77 11.61 42.59 -9.39
N SER A 78 12.78 42.02 -9.68
CA SER A 78 13.83 42.70 -10.44
C SER A 78 13.60 42.69 -11.96
N CYS A 79 12.40 42.35 -12.43
CA CYS A 79 12.04 42.40 -13.84
C CYS A 79 11.60 43.81 -14.26
N PRO A 80 11.56 44.14 -15.56
CA PRO A 80 11.16 45.47 -16.04
C PRO A 80 9.77 45.92 -15.56
N ARG A 81 8.87 44.95 -15.32
CA ARG A 81 7.50 45.20 -14.81
C ARG A 81 7.42 45.08 -13.29
N GLY A 82 8.54 44.87 -12.59
CA GLY A 82 8.57 44.38 -11.21
C GLY A 82 8.25 45.41 -10.13
N GLN A 83 7.93 46.66 -10.52
CA GLN A 83 7.26 47.66 -9.68
C GLN A 83 5.73 47.44 -9.63
N PHE A 84 5.19 46.64 -10.55
CA PHE A 84 3.80 46.22 -10.62
C PHE A 84 3.71 44.69 -10.56
N GLN A 85 2.49 44.16 -10.68
CA GLN A 85 2.25 42.73 -10.73
C GLN A 85 2.84 42.10 -11.99
N CYS A 86 3.56 40.98 -11.80
CA CYS A 86 4.14 40.19 -12.88
C CYS A 86 3.97 38.69 -12.62
N HIS A 87 4.07 37.89 -13.68
CA HIS A 87 3.93 36.43 -13.60
C HIS A 87 5.04 35.77 -12.76
N HIS A 88 6.23 36.39 -12.59
CA HIS A 88 7.27 35.85 -11.70
C HIS A 88 6.86 35.90 -10.22
N MET A 89 6.15 36.96 -9.81
CA MET A 89 5.58 37.06 -8.47
C MET A 89 4.50 36.00 -8.26
N ALA A 90 3.64 35.79 -9.27
CA ALA A 90 2.63 34.73 -9.22
C ALA A 90 3.28 33.35 -9.12
N ALA A 91 4.30 33.06 -9.94
CA ALA A 91 5.03 31.81 -9.92
C ALA A 91 5.65 31.53 -8.55
N LEU A 92 6.32 32.52 -7.93
CA LEU A 92 6.90 32.34 -6.60
C LEU A 92 5.82 32.14 -5.51
N ALA A 93 4.69 32.86 -5.57
CA ALA A 93 3.59 32.71 -4.63
C ALA A 93 2.94 31.32 -4.71
N ILE A 94 2.71 30.83 -5.92
CA ILE A 94 2.13 29.50 -6.19
C ILE A 94 3.10 28.41 -5.73
N PHE A 95 4.37 28.51 -6.12
CA PHE A 95 5.40 27.57 -5.70
C PHE A 95 5.53 27.55 -4.18
N GLY A 96 5.53 28.71 -3.54
CA GLY A 96 5.57 28.86 -2.09
C GLY A 96 4.39 28.19 -1.40
N ARG A 97 3.17 28.30 -1.93
CA ARG A 97 1.99 27.62 -1.35
C ARG A 97 2.15 26.11 -1.25
N TYR A 98 2.77 25.48 -2.25
CA TYR A 98 2.92 24.03 -2.29
C TYR A 98 4.18 23.52 -1.58
N ASN A 99 5.20 24.37 -1.43
CA ASN A 99 6.52 23.96 -0.92
C ASN A 99 6.90 24.60 0.43
N VAL A 100 6.17 25.62 0.91
CA VAL A 100 6.34 26.19 2.25
C VAL A 100 5.28 25.61 3.16
N SER A 101 5.74 24.80 4.11
CA SER A 101 4.91 24.04 5.04
C SER A 101 4.79 24.75 6.39
N ALA A 102 3.75 24.42 7.16
CA ALA A 102 3.59 24.93 8.53
C ALA A 102 4.74 24.50 9.47
N THR A 103 5.53 23.49 9.07
CA THR A 103 6.74 23.02 9.74
C THR A 103 8.00 23.86 9.47
N ASP A 104 7.96 24.81 8.51
CA ASP A 104 9.04 25.79 8.27
C ASP A 104 8.95 27.01 9.21
N LYS A 105 7.96 27.02 10.12
CA LYS A 105 8.01 27.87 11.32
C LYS A 105 9.17 27.36 12.17
N GLU A 106 10.12 28.24 12.51
CA GLU A 106 11.20 27.90 13.45
C GLU A 106 10.60 27.16 14.66
N CYS A 107 10.99 25.90 14.79
CA CYS A 107 10.58 25.04 15.87
C CYS A 107 11.08 25.69 17.17
N ALA A 108 10.17 26.03 18.09
CA ALA A 108 10.47 26.61 19.40
C ALA A 108 11.23 25.64 20.35
N TRP A 109 11.98 24.68 19.81
CA TRP A 109 12.79 23.72 20.54
C TRP A 109 14.11 24.32 21.05
N THR A 110 14.59 25.41 20.44
CA THR A 110 15.77 26.16 20.88
C THR A 110 15.45 27.23 21.93
N ALA A 111 14.17 27.57 22.14
CA ALA A 111 13.79 28.44 23.24
C ALA A 111 14.05 27.70 24.57
N LYS A 112 14.86 28.29 25.45
CA LYS A 112 15.06 27.76 26.80
C LYS A 112 13.69 27.60 27.46
N LYS A 113 13.30 26.36 27.76
CA LYS A 113 12.05 26.08 28.47
C LYS A 113 12.05 26.87 29.78
N PRO A 114 11.00 27.64 30.11
CA PRO A 114 10.85 28.14 31.47
C PRO A 114 10.87 26.94 32.43
N LEU A 115 11.46 27.12 33.62
CA LEU A 115 11.51 26.10 34.67
C LEU A 115 10.08 25.57 34.90
N LYS A 116 9.81 24.34 34.42
CA LYS A 116 8.46 23.77 34.45
C LYS A 116 8.09 23.35 35.87
N GLU A 117 6.90 23.75 36.30
CA GLU A 117 6.12 23.06 37.33
C GLU A 117 6.11 21.54 37.11
N LYS A 118 6.00 20.78 38.21
CA LYS A 118 6.05 19.30 38.25
C LYS A 118 5.32 18.66 37.06
N VAL A 119 6.08 18.07 36.14
CA VAL A 119 5.54 17.32 34.99
C VAL A 119 4.94 16.01 35.51
N SER A 120 3.60 15.93 35.51
CA SER A 120 2.87 14.69 35.77
C SER A 120 2.84 13.85 34.50
N LYS A 121 3.16 12.55 34.56
CA LYS A 121 3.11 11.69 33.36
C LYS A 121 1.65 11.36 33.06
N ILE A 122 1.33 11.10 31.79
CA ILE A 122 -0.02 10.71 31.34
C ILE A 122 -0.55 9.50 32.13
N ARG A 123 0.30 8.53 32.44
CA ARG A 123 -0.01 7.37 33.29
C ARG A 123 -0.39 7.71 34.74
N ASP A 124 0.04 8.88 35.24
CA ASP A 124 -0.25 9.36 36.59
C ASP A 124 -1.61 10.09 36.62
N ILE A 125 -2.07 10.60 35.47
CA ILE A 125 -3.36 11.30 35.28
C ILE A 125 -4.46 10.30 34.86
N TYR A 126 -4.11 9.35 34.00
CA TYR A 126 -5.01 8.31 33.51
C TYR A 126 -4.59 6.99 34.12
N THR A 127 -5.32 6.57 35.15
CA THR A 127 -5.22 5.18 35.63
C THR A 127 -5.62 4.28 34.48
N THR A 128 -4.71 3.39 34.05
CA THR A 128 -5.00 2.35 33.07
C THR A 128 -5.99 1.37 33.67
N LYS A 129 -7.28 1.72 33.63
CA LYS A 129 -8.34 0.74 33.78
C LYS A 129 -8.22 -0.20 32.59
N ALA A 130 -8.24 -1.51 32.83
CA ALA A 130 -8.37 -2.49 31.74
C ALA A 130 -9.64 -2.13 30.96
N HIS A 131 -9.47 -1.55 29.77
CA HIS A 131 -10.60 -1.16 28.96
C HIS A 131 -11.30 -2.44 28.48
N ARG A 132 -12.54 -2.65 28.92
CA ARG A 132 -13.41 -3.70 28.43
C ARG A 132 -14.57 -3.02 27.71
N SER A 133 -14.67 -3.20 26.39
CA SER A 133 -15.75 -2.61 25.59
C SER A 133 -17.08 -3.35 25.75
N THR A 134 -17.04 -4.56 26.31
CA THR A 134 -18.20 -5.42 26.55
C THR A 134 -18.30 -5.79 28.03
N GLU A 135 -19.50 -6.06 28.53
CA GLU A 135 -19.70 -6.49 29.93
C GLU A 135 -19.19 -7.91 30.17
N ARG A 136 -19.22 -8.75 29.12
CA ARG A 136 -18.77 -10.15 29.11
C ARG A 136 -18.04 -10.50 27.82
N ASP A 137 -17.38 -11.64 27.83
CA ASP A 137 -16.79 -12.22 26.62
C ASP A 137 -17.88 -12.90 25.78
N ALA A 138 -17.68 -12.89 24.46
CA ALA A 138 -18.52 -13.64 23.54
C ALA A 138 -18.25 -15.14 23.72
N ASN A 139 -19.30 -15.95 23.70
CA ASN A 139 -19.13 -17.39 23.73
C ASN A 139 -18.80 -17.95 22.33
N GLU A 140 -18.30 -19.17 22.27
CA GLU A 140 -17.85 -19.79 21.02
C GLU A 140 -18.99 -19.99 20.00
N ALA A 141 -20.22 -20.23 20.48
CA ALA A 141 -21.40 -20.35 19.63
C ALA A 141 -21.77 -19.00 18.96
N GLU A 142 -21.68 -17.90 19.69
CA GLU A 142 -21.91 -16.53 19.21
C GLU A 142 -20.85 -16.15 18.15
N ILE A 143 -19.58 -16.48 18.42
CA ILE A 143 -18.48 -16.26 17.46
C ILE A 143 -18.71 -17.07 16.18
N ASN A 144 -19.07 -18.35 16.30
CA ASN A 144 -19.33 -19.21 15.15
C ASN A 144 -20.57 -18.78 14.35
N ALA A 145 -21.62 -18.32 15.02
CA ALA A 145 -22.80 -17.75 14.35
C ALA A 145 -22.44 -16.48 13.57
N PHE A 146 -21.63 -15.60 14.17
CA PHE A 146 -21.15 -14.39 13.52
C PHE A 146 -20.27 -14.70 12.29
N ARG A 147 -19.35 -15.67 12.39
CA ARG A 147 -18.55 -16.14 11.26
C ARG A 147 -19.41 -16.69 10.11
N ARG A 148 -20.42 -17.51 10.42
CA ARG A 148 -21.37 -18.02 9.42
C ARG A 148 -22.17 -16.90 8.75
N PHE A 149 -22.62 -15.92 9.53
CA PHE A 149 -23.29 -14.75 9.01
C PHE A 149 -22.40 -13.96 8.05
N LEU A 150 -21.13 -13.72 8.42
CA LEU A 150 -20.16 -13.05 7.54
C LEU A 150 -19.87 -13.83 6.26
N ALA A 151 -19.85 -15.17 6.30
CA ALA A 151 -19.61 -16.01 5.13
C ALA A 151 -20.69 -15.83 4.03
N ILE A 152 -21.92 -15.45 4.40
CA ILE A 152 -23.01 -15.18 3.44
C ILE A 152 -22.66 -14.00 2.53
N PHE A 153 -21.91 -13.04 3.03
CA PHE A 153 -21.60 -11.81 2.31
C PHE A 153 -20.35 -11.89 1.44
N GLU A 154 -19.87 -13.10 1.09
CA GLU A 154 -18.69 -13.41 0.24
C GLU A 154 -17.98 -12.17 -0.37
N GLY A 155 -17.13 -11.50 0.41
CA GLY A 155 -16.30 -10.37 -0.06
C GLY A 155 -16.88 -8.95 0.04
N ALA A 156 -18.11 -8.74 0.50
CA ALA A 156 -18.71 -7.42 0.69
C ALA A 156 -18.17 -6.68 1.94
N VAL A 157 -17.68 -7.44 2.93
CA VAL A 157 -17.04 -6.88 4.12
C VAL A 157 -15.53 -7.07 3.97
N GLY A 158 -14.81 -5.98 3.69
CA GLY A 158 -13.35 -5.99 3.73
C GLY A 158 -12.86 -6.50 5.08
N PHE A 159 -11.80 -7.31 5.07
CA PHE A 159 -11.14 -7.87 6.27
C PHE A 159 -11.84 -9.04 6.98
N THR A 160 -12.83 -9.70 6.40
CA THR A 160 -13.38 -10.97 6.95
C THR A 160 -12.31 -12.04 7.15
N TRP A 161 -11.25 -12.03 6.33
CA TRP A 161 -10.10 -12.92 6.47
C TRP A 161 -9.34 -12.77 7.80
N LEU A 162 -9.43 -11.60 8.50
CA LEU A 162 -8.84 -11.44 9.84
C LEU A 162 -9.55 -12.29 10.89
N LEU A 163 -10.78 -12.71 10.61
CA LEU A 163 -11.61 -13.51 11.52
C LEU A 163 -11.62 -15.00 11.18
N SER A 164 -10.96 -15.37 10.07
CA SER A 164 -10.69 -16.77 9.72
C SER A 164 -9.90 -17.45 10.82
N GLU A 165 -10.09 -18.76 10.96
CA GLU A 165 -9.31 -19.50 11.95
C GLU A 165 -7.88 -19.64 11.45
N GLU A 166 -6.92 -19.55 12.36
CA GLU A 166 -5.56 -19.93 12.04
C GLU A 166 -5.46 -21.45 12.18
N VAL A 167 -4.89 -22.11 11.18
CA VAL A 167 -4.65 -23.54 11.23
C VAL A 167 -3.59 -23.82 12.29
N SER A 168 -3.94 -24.64 13.29
CA SER A 168 -2.99 -25.08 14.31
C SER A 168 -1.80 -25.81 13.69
N GLU A 169 -0.58 -25.50 14.15
CA GLU A 169 0.65 -26.14 13.68
C GLU A 169 0.64 -27.67 13.88
N ASP A 170 -0.01 -28.15 14.95
CA ASP A 170 -0.15 -29.57 15.26
C ASP A 170 -0.93 -30.35 14.19
N GLU A 171 -1.73 -29.66 13.37
CA GLU A 171 -2.52 -30.25 12.30
C GLU A 171 -1.75 -30.36 10.96
N ILE A 172 -0.53 -29.81 10.89
CA ILE A 172 0.29 -29.77 9.68
C ILE A 172 1.15 -31.02 9.59
N ILE A 173 0.79 -31.92 8.66
CA ILE A 173 1.47 -33.23 8.50
C ILE A 173 2.69 -33.13 7.57
N LEU A 174 2.71 -32.14 6.67
CA LEU A 174 3.78 -31.95 5.70
C LEU A 174 4.77 -30.88 6.17
N LEU A 175 6.06 -31.18 6.05
CA LEU A 175 7.13 -30.20 6.26
C LEU A 175 7.00 -29.03 5.28
N ALA A 176 7.22 -27.81 5.78
CA ALA A 176 7.33 -26.64 4.91
C ALA A 176 8.63 -26.71 4.11
N ILE A 177 8.56 -26.29 2.84
CA ILE A 177 9.73 -26.33 1.95
C ILE A 177 10.81 -25.38 2.45
N GLU A 178 10.40 -24.23 3.01
CA GLU A 178 11.29 -23.25 3.65
C GLU A 178 12.15 -23.89 4.74
N ASP A 179 11.55 -24.70 5.61
CA ASP A 179 12.26 -25.36 6.71
C ASP A 179 13.33 -26.31 6.19
N ILE A 180 13.09 -26.92 5.03
CA ILE A 180 14.06 -27.81 4.37
C ILE A 180 15.18 -27.00 3.72
N ILE A 181 14.87 -25.93 3.00
CA ILE A 181 15.89 -25.17 2.23
C ILE A 181 16.71 -24.20 3.09
N PHE A 182 16.22 -23.80 4.27
CA PHE A 182 16.93 -22.89 5.17
C PHE A 182 17.59 -23.61 6.35
N CYS A 183 17.43 -24.93 6.48
CA CYS A 183 18.15 -25.69 7.51
C CYS A 183 19.66 -25.73 7.23
N LYS A 184 20.44 -25.82 8.32
CA LYS A 184 21.91 -25.89 8.24
C LYS A 184 22.39 -27.09 7.42
N ASP A 185 21.69 -28.22 7.54
CA ASP A 185 22.03 -29.46 6.83
C ASP A 185 21.94 -29.31 5.32
N TYR A 186 20.92 -28.61 4.81
CA TYR A 186 20.78 -28.37 3.37
C TYR A 186 21.85 -27.41 2.85
N ILE A 187 22.22 -26.39 3.64
CA ILE A 187 23.23 -25.40 3.26
C ILE A 187 24.63 -26.05 3.21
N SER A 188 24.94 -26.95 4.15
CA SER A 188 26.24 -27.63 4.25
C SER A 188 26.36 -28.86 3.35
N CYS A 189 25.26 -29.39 2.83
CA CYS A 189 25.26 -30.58 1.98
C CYS A 189 25.94 -30.34 0.62
N SER A 190 26.78 -31.29 0.21
CA SER A 190 27.45 -31.27 -1.10
C SER A 190 26.48 -31.50 -2.26
N ASN A 191 25.49 -32.41 -2.08
CA ASN A 191 24.51 -32.75 -3.10
C ASN A 191 23.09 -32.34 -2.68
N LYS A 192 22.74 -31.09 -3.00
CA LYS A 192 21.45 -30.48 -2.68
C LYS A 192 20.26 -31.20 -3.31
N THR A 193 20.41 -31.72 -4.53
CA THR A 193 19.33 -32.42 -5.24
C THR A 193 18.94 -33.70 -4.52
N GLN A 194 19.93 -34.53 -4.17
CA GLN A 194 19.68 -35.79 -3.45
C GLN A 194 19.10 -35.56 -2.05
N TYR A 195 19.54 -34.51 -1.36
CA TYR A 195 18.98 -34.12 -0.06
C TYR A 195 17.48 -33.78 -0.17
N LEU A 196 17.12 -32.95 -1.17
CA LEU A 196 15.72 -32.59 -1.42
C LEU A 196 14.88 -33.80 -1.81
N GLU A 197 15.37 -34.66 -2.72
CA GLU A 197 14.66 -35.87 -3.13
C GLU A 197 14.36 -36.79 -1.94
N GLY A 198 15.32 -36.95 -1.02
CA GLY A 198 15.13 -37.73 0.19
C GLY A 198 14.09 -37.15 1.15
N LYS A 199 14.12 -35.82 1.37
CA LYS A 199 13.23 -35.13 2.32
C LYS A 199 11.82 -34.89 1.76
N LEU A 200 11.69 -34.71 0.45
CA LEU A 200 10.40 -34.43 -0.22
C LEU A 200 9.61 -35.68 -0.58
N LYS A 201 10.18 -36.88 -0.38
CA LYS A 201 9.50 -38.14 -0.64
C LYS A 201 8.37 -38.34 0.38
N VAL A 202 7.13 -38.30 -0.08
CA VAL A 202 5.93 -38.48 0.75
C VAL A 202 5.34 -39.88 0.54
N LYS A 203 4.93 -40.55 1.62
CA LYS A 203 4.23 -41.85 1.56
C LYS A 203 2.81 -41.66 1.02
N LYS A 204 2.31 -42.65 0.28
CA LYS A 204 0.95 -42.64 -0.31
C LYS A 204 -0.15 -42.40 0.73
N GLU A 205 0.00 -42.94 1.93
CA GLU A 205 -0.95 -42.73 3.04
C GLU A 205 -1.05 -41.25 3.44
N ILE A 206 0.07 -40.53 3.48
CA ILE A 206 0.11 -39.11 3.80
C ILE A 206 -0.50 -38.30 2.67
N VAL A 207 -0.23 -38.67 1.41
CA VAL A 207 -0.85 -38.04 0.24
C VAL A 207 -2.37 -38.15 0.31
N LEU A 208 -2.91 -39.33 0.61
CA LEU A 208 -4.36 -39.54 0.74
C LEU A 208 -4.95 -38.75 1.92
N LYS A 209 -4.25 -38.70 3.06
CA LYS A 209 -4.67 -37.89 4.22
C LYS A 209 -4.75 -36.40 3.87
N VAL A 210 -3.75 -35.88 3.18
CA VAL A 210 -3.70 -34.48 2.72
C VAL A 210 -4.82 -34.19 1.72
N ALA A 211 -5.03 -35.08 0.74
CA ALA A 211 -6.10 -34.94 -0.24
C ALA A 211 -7.49 -34.92 0.42
N CYS A 212 -7.71 -35.76 1.45
CA CYS A 212 -8.98 -35.78 2.19
C CYS A 212 -9.14 -34.56 3.11
N SER A 213 -8.07 -34.11 3.79
CA SER A 213 -8.14 -32.98 4.71
C SER A 213 -8.23 -31.62 4.01
N THR A 214 -7.93 -31.57 2.71
CA THR A 214 -7.98 -30.35 1.88
C THR A 214 -9.13 -30.33 0.88
N ILE A 215 -10.14 -31.19 1.05
CA ILE A 215 -11.39 -31.10 0.30
C ILE A 215 -12.00 -29.70 0.48
N GLY A 216 -12.53 -29.14 -0.61
CA GLY A 216 -12.96 -27.73 -0.68
C GLY A 216 -11.88 -26.79 -1.23
N GLN A 217 -10.66 -27.29 -1.43
CA GLN A 217 -9.57 -26.61 -2.14
C GLN A 217 -9.34 -25.18 -1.66
N ASN A 218 -9.57 -24.16 -2.49
CA ASN A 218 -9.34 -22.76 -2.14
C ASN A 218 -10.21 -22.26 -0.96
N LYS A 219 -11.33 -22.91 -0.67
CA LYS A 219 -12.17 -22.60 0.49
C LYS A 219 -11.66 -23.25 1.79
N ASN A 220 -10.67 -24.14 1.69
CA ASN A 220 -10.05 -24.82 2.83
C ASN A 220 -8.69 -24.20 3.13
N GLU A 221 -8.49 -23.72 4.36
CA GLU A 221 -7.28 -23.01 4.77
C GLU A 221 -6.02 -23.89 4.66
N LYS A 222 -6.15 -25.20 4.95
CA LYS A 222 -5.04 -26.17 4.84
C LYS A 222 -4.54 -26.34 3.41
N TRP A 223 -5.41 -26.12 2.43
CA TRP A 223 -5.04 -26.28 1.02
C TRP A 223 -3.96 -25.28 0.61
N LEU A 224 -4.05 -24.02 1.04
CA LEU A 224 -3.06 -23.00 0.69
C LEU A 224 -1.72 -23.30 1.37
N ILE A 225 -1.76 -23.75 2.63
CA ILE A 225 -0.58 -24.14 3.40
C ILE A 225 0.19 -25.26 2.69
N TYR A 226 -0.48 -26.38 2.38
CA TYR A 226 0.20 -27.51 1.75
C TYR A 226 0.60 -27.24 0.30
N LYS A 227 -0.11 -26.36 -0.41
CA LYS A 227 0.21 -25.96 -1.78
C LYS A 227 1.40 -24.99 -1.85
N LYS A 228 1.68 -24.24 -0.78
CA LYS A 228 2.76 -23.25 -0.73
C LYS A 228 4.09 -23.87 -1.16
N ASN A 229 4.81 -23.19 -2.06
CA ASN A 229 6.09 -23.64 -2.64
C ASN A 229 6.06 -25.00 -3.35
N ARG A 230 4.89 -25.50 -3.74
CA ARG A 230 4.75 -26.69 -4.57
C ARG A 230 4.30 -26.31 -5.98
N LEU A 231 4.84 -27.01 -6.97
CA LEU A 231 4.45 -26.83 -8.36
C LEU A 231 3.13 -27.56 -8.62
N SER A 232 2.14 -26.83 -9.12
CA SER A 232 0.83 -27.38 -9.50
C SER A 232 0.80 -27.76 -10.97
N ALA A 233 -0.08 -28.72 -11.31
CA ALA A 233 -0.26 -29.20 -12.68
C ALA A 233 -0.57 -28.07 -13.68
N SER A 234 -1.40 -27.09 -13.29
CA SER A 234 -1.77 -25.94 -14.14
C SER A 234 -0.60 -25.04 -14.53
N ASN A 235 0.51 -25.07 -13.78
CA ASN A 235 1.72 -24.30 -14.05
C ASN A 235 2.87 -25.15 -14.59
N PHE A 236 2.74 -26.48 -14.61
CA PHE A 236 3.83 -27.41 -14.93
C PHE A 236 4.41 -27.18 -16.33
N GLY A 237 3.57 -27.02 -17.36
CA GLY A 237 4.03 -26.78 -18.73
C GLY A 237 4.85 -25.49 -18.89
N ILE A 238 4.50 -24.45 -18.12
CA ILE A 238 5.19 -23.16 -18.16
C ILE A 238 6.55 -23.27 -17.46
N VAL A 239 6.61 -23.98 -16.33
CA VAL A 239 7.87 -24.27 -15.64
C VAL A 239 8.80 -25.07 -16.56
N LEU A 240 8.29 -26.12 -17.21
CA LEU A 240 9.08 -26.90 -18.18
C LEU A 240 9.63 -26.01 -19.31
N SER A 241 8.81 -25.12 -19.86
CA SER A 241 9.24 -24.17 -20.87
C SER A 241 10.31 -23.21 -20.37
N ALA A 242 10.22 -22.75 -19.12
CA ALA A 242 11.22 -21.90 -18.48
C ALA A 242 12.55 -22.63 -18.26
N CYS A 243 12.48 -23.89 -17.80
CA CYS A 243 13.65 -24.77 -17.64
C CYS A 243 14.36 -25.04 -18.97
N LYS A 244 13.60 -25.39 -20.02
CA LYS A 244 14.16 -25.59 -21.38
C LYS A 244 14.89 -24.36 -21.92
N ARG A 245 14.37 -23.16 -21.61
CA ARG A 245 14.97 -21.89 -22.03
C ARG A 245 16.06 -21.39 -21.07
N ASN A 246 16.24 -22.06 -19.93
CA ASN A 246 17.05 -21.60 -18.81
C ASN A 246 16.81 -20.11 -18.44
N LYS A 247 15.54 -19.68 -18.46
CA LYS A 247 15.13 -18.29 -18.22
C LYS A 247 13.95 -18.25 -17.24
N TYR A 248 14.19 -17.65 -16.08
CA TYR A 248 13.23 -17.56 -14.98
C TYR A 248 12.87 -16.10 -14.72
N SER A 249 11.84 -15.60 -15.42
CA SER A 249 11.43 -14.20 -15.31
C SER A 249 10.72 -13.91 -13.98
N PRO A 250 10.75 -12.66 -13.47
CA PRO A 250 9.94 -12.26 -12.31
C PRO A 250 8.44 -12.52 -12.51
N SER A 251 7.95 -12.42 -13.75
CA SER A 251 6.55 -12.73 -14.09
C SER A 251 6.18 -14.20 -13.89
N LEU A 252 7.14 -15.13 -14.08
CA LEU A 252 6.96 -16.55 -13.78
C LEU A 252 6.75 -16.74 -12.28
N PHE A 253 7.62 -16.15 -11.45
CA PHE A 253 7.50 -16.25 -9.99
C PHE A 253 6.21 -15.62 -9.47
N LYS A 254 5.79 -14.46 -9.99
CA LYS A 254 4.47 -13.88 -9.69
C LYS A 254 3.32 -14.85 -10.00
N ARG A 255 3.41 -15.58 -11.12
CA ARG A 255 2.40 -16.56 -11.51
C ARG A 255 2.38 -17.77 -10.57
N LEU A 256 3.56 -18.30 -10.25
CA LEU A 256 3.70 -19.45 -9.35
C LEU A 256 3.23 -19.12 -7.93
N ALA A 257 3.48 -17.90 -7.46
CA ALA A 257 2.99 -17.41 -6.17
C ALA A 257 1.48 -17.13 -6.12
N GLY A 258 0.75 -17.28 -7.23
CA GLY A 258 -0.70 -17.03 -7.27
C GLY A 258 -1.09 -15.55 -7.15
N SER A 259 -0.17 -14.62 -7.40
CA SER A 259 -0.39 -13.18 -7.21
C SER A 259 -1.27 -12.50 -8.27
N TYR A 260 -1.74 -13.24 -9.28
CA TYR A 260 -2.67 -12.70 -10.28
C TYR A 260 -4.10 -12.85 -9.76
N TYR A 261 -4.79 -11.72 -9.62
CA TYR A 261 -6.23 -11.71 -9.38
C TYR A 261 -6.95 -12.06 -10.68
N LEU A 262 -7.43 -13.30 -10.80
CA LEU A 262 -8.08 -13.82 -12.01
C LEU A 262 -9.61 -13.70 -11.99
N GLU A 263 -10.19 -13.25 -10.88
CA GLU A 263 -11.64 -13.31 -10.68
C GLU A 263 -12.41 -12.30 -11.53
N HIS A 264 -11.75 -11.26 -12.05
CA HIS A 264 -12.37 -10.31 -12.98
C HIS A 264 -12.55 -10.87 -14.41
N ILE A 265 -11.97 -12.03 -14.72
CA ILE A 265 -12.01 -12.62 -16.06
C ILE A 265 -13.30 -13.42 -16.22
N LYS A 266 -14.24 -12.91 -17.02
CA LYS A 266 -15.57 -13.52 -17.24
C LYS A 266 -15.53 -14.98 -17.66
N ALA A 267 -14.57 -15.38 -18.50
CA ALA A 267 -14.45 -16.78 -18.92
C ALA A 267 -14.11 -17.72 -17.76
N ILE A 268 -13.31 -17.25 -16.79
CA ILE A 268 -12.96 -18.02 -15.59
C ILE A 268 -14.15 -18.07 -14.63
N GLN A 269 -14.87 -16.95 -14.45
CA GLN A 269 -16.11 -16.91 -13.67
C GLN A 269 -17.13 -17.91 -14.20
N TRP A 270 -17.39 -17.86 -15.51
CA TRP A 270 -18.32 -18.77 -16.17
C TRP A 270 -17.94 -20.24 -15.94
N GLY A 271 -16.65 -20.58 -16.09
CA GLY A 271 -16.16 -21.93 -15.84
C GLY A 271 -16.37 -22.40 -14.39
N ARG A 272 -16.19 -21.52 -13.40
CA ARG A 272 -16.43 -21.84 -11.98
C ARG A 272 -17.91 -22.04 -11.69
N GLU A 273 -18.77 -21.18 -12.24
CA GLU A 273 -20.23 -21.23 -12.02
C GLU A 273 -20.86 -22.48 -12.63
N HIS A 274 -20.37 -22.92 -13.81
CA HIS A 274 -20.95 -24.03 -14.57
C HIS A 274 -20.21 -25.36 -14.37
N GLU A 275 -19.18 -25.42 -13.50
CA GLU A 275 -18.44 -26.65 -13.22
C GLU A 275 -19.37 -27.77 -12.71
N VAL A 276 -20.37 -27.41 -11.89
CA VAL A 276 -21.37 -28.34 -11.36
C VAL A 276 -22.23 -28.96 -12.47
N GLU A 277 -22.59 -28.18 -13.48
CA GLU A 277 -23.34 -28.69 -14.64
C GLU A 277 -22.49 -29.66 -15.45
N GLY A 278 -21.20 -29.35 -15.63
CA GLY A 278 -20.23 -30.22 -16.29
C GLY A 278 -20.04 -31.56 -15.56
N ILE A 279 -19.92 -31.52 -14.22
CA ILE A 279 -19.88 -32.72 -13.38
C ILE A 279 -21.15 -33.55 -13.59
N THR A 280 -22.31 -32.91 -13.49
CA THR A 280 -23.61 -33.58 -13.64
C THR A 280 -23.75 -34.23 -15.02
N ALA A 281 -23.30 -33.56 -16.08
CA ALA A 281 -23.31 -34.12 -17.43
C ALA A 281 -22.38 -35.33 -17.55
N LEU A 282 -21.18 -35.26 -16.96
CA LEU A 282 -20.22 -36.36 -16.95
C LEU A 282 -20.74 -37.59 -16.20
N GLU A 283 -21.31 -37.37 -15.01
CA GLU A 283 -21.89 -38.44 -14.18
C GLU A 283 -23.02 -39.17 -14.91
N ARG A 284 -23.90 -38.43 -15.59
CA ARG A 284 -24.97 -39.01 -16.41
C ARG A 284 -24.44 -39.78 -17.62
N ALA A 285 -23.43 -39.23 -18.32
CA ALA A 285 -22.92 -39.82 -19.55
C ALA A 285 -22.13 -41.12 -19.30
N LEU A 286 -21.36 -41.18 -18.21
CA LEU A 286 -20.51 -42.32 -17.88
C LEU A 286 -21.10 -43.24 -16.82
N ASN A 287 -22.25 -42.88 -16.22
CA ASN A 287 -22.86 -43.57 -15.09
C ASN A 287 -21.87 -43.78 -13.92
N VAL A 288 -21.10 -42.74 -13.62
CA VAL A 288 -20.12 -42.70 -12.52
C VAL A 288 -20.48 -41.60 -11.54
N LYS A 289 -19.96 -41.69 -10.31
CA LYS A 289 -20.06 -40.63 -9.32
C LYS A 289 -18.71 -39.93 -9.19
N VAL A 290 -18.69 -38.62 -9.39
CA VAL A 290 -17.52 -37.78 -9.20
C VAL A 290 -17.35 -37.51 -7.70
N VAL A 291 -16.16 -37.79 -7.19
CA VAL A 291 -15.81 -37.55 -5.79
C VAL A 291 -14.94 -36.31 -5.72
N SER A 292 -15.32 -35.35 -4.88
CA SER A 292 -14.51 -34.16 -4.62
C SER A 292 -13.16 -34.56 -4.03
N THR A 293 -12.09 -33.96 -4.54
CA THR A 293 -10.73 -34.18 -4.05
C THR A 293 -10.09 -32.86 -3.64
N GLY A 294 -9.23 -32.93 -2.63
CA GLY A 294 -8.31 -31.85 -2.25
C GLY A 294 -7.06 -31.81 -3.13
N LEU A 295 -5.97 -31.31 -2.55
CA LEU A 295 -4.65 -31.16 -3.18
C LEU A 295 -4.02 -32.49 -3.59
#